data_AF-A0A7Y3JIQ6-F1
#
_entry.id   AF-A0A7Y3JIQ6-F1
#
_cell.length_a   1.000
_cell.length_b   1.000
_cell.length_c   1.000
_cell.angle_alpha   90.00
_cell.angle_beta   90.00
_cell.angle_gamma   90.00
#
_symmetry.space_group_name_H-M   'P 1'
#
loop_
_entity.id
_entity.type
_entity.pdbx_description
1 polymer ?
#
loop_
_entity_poly.entity_id
_entity_poly.type
_entity_poly.pdbx_seq_one_letter_code
_entity_poly.pdbx_strand_id
1 'polypeptide(L)'
;MKKRLFGWSFVVLGVAALFYLLDHITINSTPSLPEGIYWKTDTAPKVGDIVIVPKTALEDRFQYPFIPPFLLKTIAAEAPSKIDDSSAGVYINGKYLGPRPDFRYKYPTLILYSFHGQLSPGEAWLMNPPADSFDSRHFGPVSLSDLSKKVVPLWTF
;
A
#
# COMPACT_ATOMS: atom_id res chain seq x y z
N MET A 1 -37.48 4.61 35.60
CA MET A 1 -36.42 3.62 35.28
C MET A 1 -36.27 3.33 33.77
N LYS A 2 -37.34 3.23 32.97
CA LYS A 2 -37.26 2.92 31.51
C LYS A 2 -36.52 3.96 30.64
N LYS A 3 -36.67 5.27 30.90
CA LYS A 3 -35.98 6.35 30.12
C LYS A 3 -34.45 6.35 30.29
N ARG A 4 -33.94 5.95 31.45
CA ARG A 4 -32.49 5.86 31.70
C ARG A 4 -31.88 4.70 30.91
N LEU A 5 -32.53 3.54 30.89
CA LEU A 5 -32.09 2.37 30.12
C LEU A 5 -31.96 2.68 28.62
N PHE A 6 -32.92 3.44 28.07
CA PHE A 6 -32.91 3.85 26.66
C PHE A 6 -31.73 4.77 26.31
N GLY A 7 -31.37 5.71 27.20
CA GLY A 7 -30.20 6.60 27.01
C GLY A 7 -28.87 5.84 26.97
N TRP A 8 -28.71 4.80 27.79
CA TRP A 8 -27.51 3.96 27.77
C TRP A 8 -27.36 3.16 26.46
N SER A 9 -28.46 2.70 25.86
CA SER A 9 -28.43 2.01 24.57
C SER A 9 -27.91 2.89 23.43
N PHE A 10 -28.31 4.17 23.37
CA PHE A 10 -27.79 5.10 22.36
C PHE A 10 -26.31 5.40 22.55
N VAL A 11 -25.84 5.54 23.80
CA VAL A 11 -24.42 5.74 24.08
C VAL A 11 -23.61 4.52 23.65
N VAL A 12 -24.06 3.31 24.00
CA VAL A 12 -23.38 2.07 23.60
C VAL A 12 -23.33 1.92 22.08
N LEU A 13 -24.45 2.15 21.38
CA LEU A 13 -24.49 2.10 19.91
C LEU A 13 -23.59 3.15 19.26
N GLY A 14 -23.58 4.38 19.79
CA GLY A 14 -22.72 5.45 19.29
C GLY A 14 -21.23 5.13 19.46
N VAL A 15 -20.84 4.59 20.62
CA VAL A 15 -19.47 4.15 20.88
C VAL A 15 -19.07 3.00 19.97
N ALA A 16 -19.94 1.99 19.81
CA ALA A 16 -19.69 0.87 18.90
C ALA A 16 -19.54 1.33 17.44
N ALA A 17 -20.40 2.24 16.97
CA ALA A 17 -20.30 2.81 15.64
C ALA A 17 -19.01 3.60 15.44
N LEU A 18 -18.57 4.37 16.44
CA LEU A 18 -17.30 5.09 16.40
C LEU A 18 -16.12 4.14 16.28
N PHE A 19 -16.05 3.09 17.11
CA PHE A 19 -14.98 2.09 17.01
C PHE A 19 -14.97 1.40 15.66
N TYR A 20 -16.14 1.05 15.14
CA TYR A 20 -16.26 0.47 13.81
C TYR A 20 -15.69 1.39 12.72
N LEU A 21 -16.05 2.68 12.74
CA LEU A 21 -15.55 3.67 11.78
C LEU A 21 -14.02 3.86 11.90
N LEU A 22 -13.51 3.98 13.13
CA LEU A 22 -12.07 4.17 13.36
C LEU A 22 -11.25 2.95 12.92
N ASP A 23 -11.80 1.75 13.04
CA ASP A 23 -11.15 0.53 12.57
C ASP A 23 -11.12 0.44 11.03
N HIS A 24 -12.15 0.94 10.34
CA HIS A 24 -12.26 0.83 8.89
C HIS A 24 -11.64 2.00 8.12
N ILE A 25 -11.36 3.13 8.77
CA ILE A 25 -10.78 4.28 8.09
C ILE A 25 -9.25 4.25 8.14
N THR A 26 -8.61 4.67 7.06
CA THR A 26 -7.20 5.05 7.03
C THR A 26 -7.01 6.34 6.23
N ILE A 27 -5.90 7.04 6.47
CA ILE A 27 -5.60 8.32 5.82
C ILE A 27 -4.31 8.16 5.03
N ASN A 28 -4.33 8.53 3.75
CA ASN A 28 -3.12 8.75 2.96
C ASN A 28 -2.77 10.24 2.99
N SER A 29 -1.58 10.54 3.49
CA SER A 29 -1.01 11.89 3.55
C SER A 29 0.27 12.00 2.72
N THR A 30 0.41 11.15 1.69
CA THR A 30 1.57 11.14 0.80
C THR A 30 1.12 11.23 -0.65
N PRO A 31 1.85 11.95 -1.53
CA PRO A 31 1.45 12.16 -2.92
C PRO A 31 1.64 10.92 -3.82
N SER A 32 2.03 9.78 -3.25
CA SER A 32 2.17 8.51 -3.99
C SER A 32 0.83 7.98 -4.50
N LEU A 33 -0.28 8.38 -3.88
CA LEU A 33 -1.67 8.19 -4.28
C LEU A 33 -2.43 9.48 -3.95
N PRO A 34 -3.68 9.68 -4.42
CA PRO A 34 -4.49 10.81 -3.97
C PRO A 34 -4.50 10.90 -2.44
N GLU A 35 -4.22 12.09 -1.89
CA GLU A 35 -4.31 12.31 -0.46
C GLU A 35 -5.78 12.26 -0.04
N GLY A 36 -6.06 11.74 1.16
CA GLY A 36 -7.44 11.61 1.61
C GLY A 36 -7.74 10.45 2.54
N ILE A 37 -9.04 10.21 2.69
CA ILE A 37 -9.65 9.21 3.54
C ILE A 37 -9.99 7.99 2.69
N TYR A 38 -9.56 6.82 3.17
CA TYR A 38 -9.74 5.54 2.53
C TYR A 38 -10.46 4.58 3.47
N TRP A 39 -11.31 3.72 2.90
CA TRP A 39 -12.06 2.69 3.60
C TRP A 39 -11.41 1.32 3.42
N LYS A 40 -11.11 0.63 4.53
CA LYS A 40 -10.62 -0.75 4.57
C LYS A 40 -11.75 -1.71 4.27
N THR A 41 -11.48 -2.67 3.40
CA THR A 41 -12.46 -3.65 2.92
C THR A 41 -12.05 -5.06 3.38
N ASP A 42 -13.04 -5.95 3.50
CA ASP A 42 -12.80 -7.37 3.82
C ASP A 42 -12.59 -8.24 2.58
N THR A 43 -12.61 -7.66 1.39
CA THR A 43 -12.37 -8.39 0.15
C THR A 43 -10.88 -8.65 -0.02
N ALA A 44 -10.54 -9.87 -0.46
CA ALA A 44 -9.18 -10.21 -0.84
C ALA A 44 -8.65 -9.23 -1.91
N PRO A 45 -7.46 -8.64 -1.72
CA PRO A 45 -6.84 -7.79 -2.73
C PRO A 45 -6.56 -8.56 -4.02
N LYS A 46 -6.60 -7.85 -5.15
CA LYS A 46 -6.16 -8.34 -6.46
C LYS A 46 -5.40 -7.25 -7.21
N VAL A 47 -4.76 -7.62 -8.31
CA VAL A 47 -4.19 -6.68 -9.29
C VAL A 47 -5.16 -5.52 -9.58
N GLY A 48 -4.66 -4.30 -9.44
CA GLY A 48 -5.38 -3.03 -9.58
C GLY A 48 -5.91 -2.45 -8.27
N ASP A 49 -5.95 -3.24 -7.19
CA ASP A 49 -6.41 -2.75 -5.89
C ASP A 49 -5.31 -2.02 -5.12
N ILE A 50 -5.74 -1.07 -4.28
CA ILE A 50 -4.87 -0.39 -3.33
C ILE A 50 -4.85 -1.20 -2.03
N VAL A 51 -3.67 -1.42 -1.47
CA VAL A 51 -3.45 -2.18 -0.24
C VAL A 51 -2.66 -1.37 0.77
N ILE A 52 -2.90 -1.67 2.05
CA ILE A 52 -2.05 -1.25 3.15
C ILE A 52 -0.83 -2.16 3.21
N VAL A 53 0.35 -1.56 3.11
CA VAL A 53 1.65 -2.21 3.31
C VAL A 53 2.17 -1.80 4.69
N PRO A 54 2.09 -2.66 5.71
CA PRO A 54 2.66 -2.36 7.03
C PRO A 54 4.17 -2.14 6.92
N LYS A 55 4.73 -1.25 7.75
CA LYS A 55 6.18 -1.04 7.80
C LYS A 55 6.94 -2.34 8.07
N THR A 56 6.41 -3.20 8.94
CA THR A 56 6.97 -4.53 9.29
C THR A 56 7.14 -5.45 8.07
N ALA A 57 6.35 -5.29 7.01
CA ALA A 57 6.51 -6.02 5.76
C ALA A 57 7.81 -5.63 5.00
N LEU A 58 8.44 -4.52 5.38
CA LEU A 58 9.61 -3.94 4.73
C LEU A 58 10.85 -3.85 5.65
N GLU A 59 10.69 -4.07 6.96
CA GLU A 59 11.71 -3.79 7.98
C GLU A 59 13.02 -4.58 7.78
N ASP A 60 12.93 -5.85 7.40
CA ASP A 60 14.11 -6.69 7.16
C ASP A 60 14.85 -6.34 5.86
N ARG A 61 14.20 -5.57 4.98
CA ARG A 61 14.69 -5.36 3.62
C ARG A 61 15.37 -4.00 3.46
N PHE A 62 15.01 -2.98 4.26
CA PHE A 62 15.57 -1.64 4.10
C PHE A 62 15.64 -0.82 5.41
N GLN A 63 16.81 -0.25 5.69
CA GLN A 63 16.98 0.79 6.72
C GLN A 63 16.67 2.16 6.14
N TYR A 64 15.41 2.42 5.78
CA TYR A 64 14.99 3.77 5.45
C TYR A 64 14.64 4.53 6.74
N PRO A 65 15.27 5.68 7.01
CA PRO A 65 15.04 6.43 8.25
C PRO A 65 13.64 7.06 8.35
N PHE A 66 12.84 7.06 7.27
CA PHE A 66 11.55 7.77 7.19
C PHE A 66 10.43 6.97 6.52
N ILE A 67 10.25 5.70 6.86
CA ILE A 67 9.02 4.96 6.46
C ILE A 67 7.93 5.23 7.51
N PRO A 68 6.75 5.75 7.12
CA PRO A 68 5.59 5.83 8.01
C PRO A 68 5.17 4.43 8.49
N PRO A 69 4.29 4.31 9.52
CA PRO A 69 3.86 3.01 10.03
C PRO A 69 3.24 2.07 8.98
N PHE A 70 2.68 2.64 7.91
CA PHE A 70 2.21 1.92 6.74
C PHE A 70 2.28 2.79 5.49
N LEU A 71 2.21 2.16 4.33
CA LEU A 71 2.09 2.79 3.02
C LEU A 71 0.82 2.32 2.31
N LEU A 72 0.26 3.15 1.44
CA LEU A 72 -0.77 2.71 0.47
C LEU A 72 -0.13 2.49 -0.89
N LYS A 73 -0.31 1.29 -1.46
CA LYS A 73 0.27 0.91 -2.75
C LYS A 73 -0.70 0.12 -3.60
N THR A 74 -0.60 0.28 -4.91
CA THR A 74 -1.40 -0.46 -5.88
C THR A 74 -0.72 -1.78 -6.22
N ILE A 75 -1.46 -2.88 -6.23
CA ILE A 75 -0.98 -4.16 -6.77
C ILE A 75 -0.90 -4.04 -8.29
N ALA A 76 0.30 -3.88 -8.84
CA ALA A 76 0.49 -3.74 -10.28
C ALA A 76 0.58 -5.11 -10.99
N ALA A 77 1.11 -6.11 -10.29
CA ALA A 77 1.14 -7.49 -10.75
C ALA A 77 1.16 -8.48 -9.59
N GLU A 78 0.76 -9.71 -9.88
CA GLU A 78 0.92 -10.88 -9.02
C GLU A 78 1.60 -11.99 -9.84
N ALA A 79 2.07 -13.02 -9.16
CA ALA A 79 2.53 -14.25 -9.81
C ALA A 79 1.48 -14.81 -10.79
N PRO A 80 1.88 -15.33 -11.95
CA PRO A 80 3.25 -15.57 -12.41
C PRO A 80 3.81 -14.45 -13.30
N SER A 81 3.49 -13.18 -13.07
CA SER A 81 3.92 -12.10 -13.97
C SER A 81 5.45 -11.95 -14.02
N LYS A 82 5.98 -11.70 -15.22
CA LYS A 82 7.38 -11.33 -15.44
C LYS A 82 7.56 -9.84 -15.22
N ILE A 83 8.53 -9.47 -14.40
CA ILE A 83 8.93 -8.10 -14.12
C ILE A 83 10.32 -7.86 -14.71
N ASP A 84 10.46 -6.72 -15.37
CA ASP A 84 11.74 -6.18 -15.83
C ASP A 84 11.88 -4.74 -15.31
N ASP A 85 12.64 -4.56 -14.23
CA ASP A 85 12.84 -3.28 -13.54
C ASP A 85 14.29 -2.80 -13.77
N SER A 86 14.48 -1.93 -14.75
CA SER A 86 15.79 -1.40 -15.17
C SER A 86 15.82 0.13 -15.19
N SER A 87 16.97 0.72 -15.55
CA SER A 87 17.08 2.15 -15.85
C SER A 87 16.21 2.60 -17.02
N ALA A 88 15.78 1.69 -17.91
CA ALA A 88 14.83 1.98 -18.99
C ALA A 88 13.37 2.07 -18.49
N GLY A 89 13.12 1.74 -17.22
CA GLY A 89 11.81 1.72 -16.57
C GLY A 89 11.36 0.32 -16.16
N VAL A 90 10.11 0.26 -15.71
CA VAL A 90 9.47 -0.97 -15.23
C VAL A 90 8.55 -1.53 -16.31
N TYR A 91 8.70 -2.82 -16.60
CA TYR A 91 7.82 -3.55 -17.51
C TYR A 91 7.20 -4.75 -16.81
N ILE A 92 5.92 -4.99 -17.06
CA ILE A 92 5.19 -6.18 -16.63
C ILE A 92 4.80 -6.96 -17.88
N ASN A 93 5.26 -8.21 -18.01
CA ASN A 93 4.99 -9.06 -19.17
C ASN A 93 5.29 -8.36 -20.51
N GLY A 94 6.37 -7.57 -20.54
CA GLY A 94 6.80 -6.79 -21.72
C GLY A 94 6.04 -5.48 -21.95
N LYS A 95 5.02 -5.16 -21.15
CA LYS A 95 4.30 -3.88 -21.22
C LYS A 95 4.92 -2.85 -20.28
N TYR A 96 5.26 -1.68 -20.82
CA TYR A 96 5.76 -0.56 -20.02
C TYR A 96 4.73 -0.10 -19.01
N LEU A 97 5.15 0.03 -17.74
CA LEU A 97 4.31 0.49 -16.64
C LEU A 97 4.68 1.91 -16.21
N GLY A 98 5.97 2.26 -16.23
CA GLY A 98 6.41 3.59 -15.83
C GLY A 98 7.92 3.71 -15.61
N PRO A 99 8.38 4.93 -15.30
CA PRO A 99 9.80 5.23 -15.16
C PRO A 99 10.39 4.69 -13.85
N ARG A 100 11.71 4.48 -13.87
CA ARG A 100 12.55 4.21 -12.71
C ARG A 100 13.58 5.34 -12.55
N PRO A 101 13.25 6.43 -11.84
CA PRO A 101 14.23 7.48 -11.61
C PRO A 101 15.32 7.03 -10.63
N ASP A 102 16.51 7.63 -10.73
CA ASP A 102 17.58 7.42 -9.76
C ASP A 102 17.27 8.23 -8.49
N PHE A 103 16.88 7.59 -7.40
CA PHE A 103 16.51 8.28 -6.16
C PHE A 103 17.70 8.75 -5.31
N ARG A 104 18.94 8.47 -5.73
CA ARG A 104 20.14 8.87 -4.97
C ARG A 104 20.30 10.39 -4.86
N TYR A 105 19.66 11.18 -5.72
CA TYR A 105 19.63 12.65 -5.55
C TYR A 105 18.91 13.08 -4.26
N LYS A 106 17.91 12.30 -3.81
CA LYS A 106 17.11 12.58 -2.60
C LYS A 106 17.61 11.76 -1.40
N TYR A 107 18.07 10.55 -1.65
CA TYR A 107 18.57 9.62 -0.64
C TYR A 107 19.93 9.05 -1.07
N PRO A 108 21.05 9.76 -0.85
CA PRO A 108 22.36 9.39 -1.40
C PRO A 108 22.88 8.01 -0.97
N THR A 109 22.45 7.53 0.21
CA THR A 109 22.82 6.22 0.76
C THR A 109 21.90 5.09 0.29
N LEU A 110 20.93 5.38 -0.58
CA LEU A 110 20.01 4.38 -1.11
C LEU A 110 20.76 3.37 -1.97
N ILE A 111 20.63 2.09 -1.61
CA ILE A 111 21.02 0.98 -2.47
C ILE A 111 19.93 0.81 -3.53
N LEU A 112 20.31 0.96 -4.80
CA LEU A 112 19.40 0.70 -5.91
C LEU A 112 19.13 -0.80 -5.98
N TYR A 113 17.89 -1.19 -5.69
CA TYR A 113 17.38 -2.51 -5.98
C TYR A 113 16.99 -2.61 -7.48
N SER A 114 17.01 -3.79 -8.08
CA SER A 114 16.44 -4.05 -9.40
C SER A 114 16.02 -5.50 -9.47
N PHE A 115 14.93 -5.80 -10.18
CA PHE A 115 14.39 -7.14 -10.27
C PHE A 115 14.09 -7.49 -11.73
N HIS A 116 14.68 -8.60 -12.18
CA HIS A 116 14.46 -9.17 -13.50
C HIS A 116 14.10 -10.64 -13.31
N GLY A 117 12.83 -10.97 -13.46
CA GLY A 117 12.39 -12.33 -13.16
C GLY A 117 10.89 -12.48 -13.14
N GLN A 118 10.44 -13.68 -12.78
CA GLN A 118 9.04 -13.99 -12.59
C GLN A 118 8.71 -13.89 -11.11
N LEU A 119 7.56 -13.30 -10.78
CA LEU A 119 7.04 -13.34 -9.42
C LEU A 119 6.73 -14.79 -9.00
N SER A 120 7.17 -15.17 -7.81
CA SER A 120 6.93 -16.47 -7.20
C SER A 120 5.49 -16.55 -6.66
N PRO A 121 4.89 -17.75 -6.54
CA PRO A 121 3.55 -17.88 -5.98
C PRO A 121 3.39 -17.15 -4.64
N GLY A 122 2.36 -16.31 -4.53
CA GLY A 122 2.13 -15.49 -3.35
C GLY A 122 2.86 -14.14 -3.33
N GLU A 123 3.67 -13.81 -4.35
CA GLU A 123 4.30 -12.50 -4.48
C GLU A 123 3.49 -11.54 -5.34
N ALA A 124 3.58 -10.26 -4.97
CA ALA A 124 3.05 -9.13 -5.72
C ALA A 124 4.14 -8.10 -6.03
N TRP A 125 4.01 -7.44 -7.17
CA TRP A 125 4.71 -6.22 -7.50
C TRP A 125 3.80 -5.02 -7.23
N LEU A 126 4.23 -4.13 -6.34
CA LEU A 126 3.48 -2.96 -5.92
C LEU A 126 4.04 -1.72 -6.60
N MET A 127 3.22 -0.94 -7.30
CA MET A 127 3.69 0.29 -7.94
C MET A 127 2.58 1.31 -8.10
N ASN A 128 2.87 2.56 -7.77
CA ASN A 128 1.96 3.68 -8.04
C ASN A 128 2.45 4.52 -9.22
N PRO A 129 1.57 5.32 -9.86
CA PRO A 129 1.93 6.12 -11.03
C PRO A 129 3.08 7.13 -10.84
N PRO A 130 3.17 7.87 -9.71
CA PRO A 130 4.26 8.83 -9.52
C PRO A 130 5.64 8.17 -9.62
N ALA A 131 6.55 8.79 -10.37
CA ALA A 131 7.91 8.30 -10.55
C ALA A 131 8.67 8.23 -9.22
N ASP A 132 8.36 9.15 -8.31
CA ASP A 132 9.01 9.30 -7.01
C ASP A 132 8.31 8.50 -5.86
N SER A 133 7.36 7.61 -6.19
CA SER A 133 6.71 6.75 -5.20
C SER A 133 7.67 5.69 -4.64
N PHE A 134 7.71 5.58 -3.31
CA PHE A 134 8.45 4.54 -2.60
C PHE A 134 7.69 3.21 -2.64
N ASP A 135 7.93 2.38 -3.65
CA ASP A 135 7.21 1.12 -3.92
C ASP A 135 8.14 -0.04 -4.33
N SER A 136 7.66 -1.12 -5.00
CA SER A 136 8.47 -2.29 -5.36
C SER A 136 9.68 -1.96 -6.24
N ARG A 137 9.70 -0.79 -6.89
CA ARG A 137 10.93 -0.27 -7.48
C ARG A 137 12.08 -0.21 -6.46
N HIS A 138 11.79 0.13 -5.22
CA HIS A 138 12.79 0.24 -4.16
C HIS A 138 12.94 -1.04 -3.37
N PHE A 139 11.83 -1.70 -3.06
CA PHE A 139 11.82 -2.83 -2.14
C PHE A 139 11.54 -4.21 -2.74
N GLY A 140 11.35 -4.26 -4.05
CA GLY A 140 11.12 -5.49 -4.81
C GLY A 140 9.76 -6.12 -4.58
N PRO A 141 9.62 -7.40 -4.98
CA PRO A 141 8.40 -8.18 -4.76
C PRO A 141 8.06 -8.27 -3.27
N VAL A 142 6.78 -8.20 -2.92
CA VAL A 142 6.29 -8.32 -1.54
C VAL A 142 5.38 -9.54 -1.44
N SER A 143 5.43 -10.26 -0.32
CA SER A 143 4.49 -11.35 -0.07
C SER A 143 3.09 -10.79 0.12
N LEU A 144 2.10 -11.37 -0.56
CA LEU A 144 0.68 -11.07 -0.35
C LEU A 144 0.26 -11.33 1.11
N SER A 145 0.92 -12.25 1.81
CA SER A 145 0.67 -12.52 3.24
C SER A 145 1.07 -11.38 4.16
N ASP A 146 1.99 -10.51 3.73
CA ASP A 146 2.51 -9.41 4.54
C ASP A 146 1.67 -8.13 4.34
N LEU A 147 0.74 -8.16 3.39
CA LEU A 147 -0.20 -7.07 3.12
C LEU A 147 -1.40 -7.17 4.06
N SER A 148 -1.95 -6.02 4.45
CA SER A 148 -3.05 -5.98 5.42
C SER A 148 -4.43 -6.02 4.76
N LYS A 149 -5.04 -4.86 4.49
CA LYS A 149 -6.38 -4.76 3.91
C LYS A 149 -6.29 -4.06 2.56
N LYS A 150 -7.16 -4.48 1.64
CA LYS A 150 -7.52 -3.64 0.49
C LYS A 150 -8.22 -2.40 1.01
N VAL A 151 -7.93 -1.26 0.40
CA VAL A 151 -8.60 0.00 0.67
C VAL A 151 -9.19 0.61 -0.60
N VAL A 152 -10.25 1.38 -0.44
CA VAL A 152 -10.89 2.16 -1.50
C VAL A 152 -11.01 3.63 -1.09
N PRO A 153 -10.87 4.60 -2.00
CA PRO A 153 -11.02 6.00 -1.66
C PRO A 153 -12.46 6.30 -1.23
N LEU A 154 -12.62 6.95 -0.09
CA LEU A 154 -13.90 7.49 0.38
C LEU A 154 -14.01 8.99 0.08
N TRP A 155 -12.91 9.72 0.29
CA TRP A 155 -12.79 11.13 0.01
C TRP A 155 -11.34 11.48 -0.29
N THR A 156 -11.04 12.08 -1.44
CA THR A 156 -9.69 12.52 -1.82
C THR A 156 -9.69 14.02 -2.09
N PHE A 157 -8.57 14.70 -1.80
CA PHE A 157 -8.42 16.15 -1.95
C PHE A 157 -7.11 16.52 -2.65
#